data_AF-A0A956KJF7-F1
#
_entry.id   AF-A0A956KJF7-F1
#
_cell.length_a   1.000
_cell.length_b   1.000
_cell.length_c   1.000
_cell.angle_alpha   90.00
_cell.angle_beta   90.00
_cell.angle_gamma   90.00
#
_symmetry.space_group_name_H-M   'P 1'
#
loop_
_entity.id
_entity.type
_entity.pdbx_description
1 polymer ?
#
loop_
_entity_poly.entity_id
_entity_poly.type
_entity_poly.pdbx_seq_one_letter_code
_entity_poly.pdbx_strand_id
1 'polypeptide(L)'
;DISDELEDYANQLNNLAAAVCDCPQDVGHTSIGECLDDRSVDPDERECQADVTTGYEEETKAYLDCIIPKLDPYIQCLEMNPGCVDGWWSDCTDAYIDDTSSCPKFPDEIAVDFVECTTPLSQP
;
A
#
# COMPACT_ATOMS: atom_id res chain seq x y z
N ASP A 1 -9.06 -2.07 -19.40
CA ASP A 1 -9.49 -1.08 -18.40
C ASP A 1 -9.34 -1.74 -17.05
N ILE A 2 -8.67 -1.06 -16.12
CA ILE A 2 -8.30 -1.55 -14.79
C ILE A 2 -8.72 -0.56 -13.69
N SER A 3 -9.67 0.33 -14.01
CA SER A 3 -10.15 1.38 -13.11
C SER A 3 -10.67 0.83 -11.79
N ASP A 4 -11.39 -0.30 -11.84
CA ASP A 4 -12.02 -0.91 -10.68
C ASP A 4 -10.95 -1.52 -9.76
N GLU A 5 -9.93 -2.17 -10.33
CA GLU A 5 -8.80 -2.73 -9.58
C GLU A 5 -7.94 -1.64 -8.94
N LEU A 6 -7.75 -0.51 -9.62
CA LEU A 6 -7.06 0.65 -9.06
C LEU A 6 -7.87 1.33 -7.95
N GLU A 7 -9.20 1.40 -8.08
CA GLU A 7 -10.07 1.89 -7.02
C GLU A 7 -10.02 0.97 -5.79
N ASP A 8 -10.12 -0.34 -5.99
CA ASP A 8 -10.00 -1.33 -4.92
C ASP A 8 -8.63 -1.27 -4.23
N TYR A 9 -7.55 -1.12 -5.01
CA TYR A 9 -6.20 -0.96 -4.47
C TYR A 9 -6.05 0.31 -3.65
N ALA A 10 -6.51 1.46 -4.15
CA ALA A 10 -6.48 2.72 -3.40
C ALA A 10 -7.30 2.63 -2.10
N ASN A 11 -8.46 1.98 -2.12
CA ASN A 11 -9.26 1.73 -0.92
C ASN A 11 -8.50 0.86 0.11
N GLN A 12 -7.81 -0.19 -0.34
CA GLN A 12 -6.99 -1.01 0.55
C GLN A 12 -5.78 -0.25 1.11
N LEU A 13 -5.12 0.58 0.30
CA LEU A 13 -4.03 1.43 0.77
C LEU A 13 -4.51 2.44 1.82
N ASN A 14 -5.70 3.02 1.64
CA ASN A 14 -6.31 3.90 2.64
C ASN A 14 -6.66 3.18 3.95
N ASN A 15 -7.18 1.95 3.87
CA ASN A 15 -7.42 1.13 5.07
C ASN A 15 -6.11 0.74 5.76
N LEU A 16 -5.07 0.41 4.97
CA LEU A 16 -3.74 0.13 5.49
C LEU A 16 -3.13 1.36 6.16
N ALA A 17 -3.27 2.54 5.56
CA ALA A 17 -2.83 3.81 6.16
C ALA A 17 -3.51 4.01 7.52
N ALA A 18 -4.83 3.80 7.62
CA ALA A 18 -5.54 3.86 8.90
C ALA A 18 -4.97 2.89 9.95
N ALA A 19 -4.76 1.62 9.58
CA ALA A 19 -4.25 0.60 10.51
C ALA A 19 -2.79 0.86 10.95
N VAL A 20 -1.93 1.33 10.04
CA VAL A 20 -0.55 1.71 10.37
C VAL A 20 -0.54 2.96 11.27
N CYS A 21 -1.36 3.95 10.94
CA CYS A 21 -1.38 5.24 11.60
C CYS A 21 -2.08 5.25 12.96
N ASP A 22 -2.71 4.14 13.38
CA ASP A 22 -3.13 3.93 14.78
C ASP A 22 -1.92 3.94 15.73
N CYS A 23 -0.73 3.57 15.23
CA CYS A 23 0.55 3.62 15.95
C CYS A 23 1.57 4.48 15.18
N PRO A 24 1.36 5.81 15.07
CA PRO A 24 2.11 6.66 14.15
C PRO A 24 3.61 6.74 14.49
N GLN A 25 3.98 6.56 15.76
CA GLN A 25 5.39 6.55 16.18
C GLN A 25 6.18 5.34 15.65
N ASP A 26 5.51 4.21 15.36
CA ASP A 26 6.17 3.00 14.84
C ASP A 26 6.69 3.22 13.41
N VAL A 27 6.09 4.19 12.72
CA VAL A 27 6.43 4.61 11.36
C VAL A 27 6.99 6.04 11.29
N GLY A 28 7.44 6.59 12.42
CA GLY A 28 8.22 7.83 12.47
C GLY A 28 7.41 9.13 12.50
N HIS A 29 6.08 9.07 12.60
CA HIS A 29 5.22 10.26 12.68
C HIS A 29 4.89 10.63 14.13
N THR A 30 4.63 11.91 14.35
CA THR A 30 4.30 12.43 15.69
C THR A 30 2.81 12.38 16.01
N SER A 31 1.96 12.21 15.00
CA SER A 31 0.51 12.14 15.15
C SER A 31 -0.15 11.29 14.07
N ILE A 32 -1.37 10.84 14.35
CA ILE A 32 -2.21 10.10 13.40
C ILE A 32 -2.47 10.94 12.14
N GLY A 33 -2.77 12.23 12.30
CA GLY A 33 -3.05 13.12 11.17
C GLY A 33 -1.86 13.28 10.23
N GLU A 34 -0.67 13.53 10.78
CA GLU A 34 0.57 13.59 9.99
C GLU A 34 0.84 12.28 9.25
N CYS A 35 0.60 11.14 9.91
CA CYS A 35 0.77 9.83 9.30
C CYS A 35 -0.22 9.57 8.16
N LEU A 36 -1.50 9.94 8.35
CA LEU A 36 -2.53 9.76 7.33
C LEU A 36 -2.32 10.69 6.13
N ASP A 37 -1.89 11.93 6.37
CA ASP A 37 -1.59 12.89 5.30
C ASP A 37 -0.43 12.42 4.41
N ASP A 38 0.51 11.63 4.95
CA ASP A 38 1.66 11.08 4.21
C ASP A 38 1.34 9.76 3.48
N ARG A 39 0.35 9.00 3.95
CA ARG A 39 0.13 7.59 3.51
C ARG A 39 -1.19 7.33 2.79
N SER A 40 -2.16 8.22 2.93
CA SER A 40 -3.47 8.06 2.26
C SER A 40 -3.32 8.29 0.77
N VAL A 41 -4.07 7.52 -0.02
CA VAL A 41 -4.15 7.66 -1.47
C VAL A 41 -5.32 8.56 -1.85
N ASP A 42 -5.03 9.66 -2.52
CA ASP A 42 -5.99 10.61 -3.05
C ASP A 42 -6.40 10.30 -4.51
N PRO A 43 -7.43 10.98 -5.05
CA PRO A 43 -7.87 10.75 -6.43
C PRO A 43 -6.82 11.07 -7.51
N ASP A 44 -5.93 12.05 -7.28
CA ASP A 44 -4.93 12.49 -8.25
C ASP A 44 -3.79 11.44 -8.34
N GLU A 45 -3.43 10.83 -7.22
CA GLU A 45 -2.47 9.72 -7.15
C GLU A 45 -3.00 8.47 -7.87
N ARG A 46 -4.30 8.18 -7.72
CA ARG A 46 -4.95 7.10 -8.48
C ARG A 46 -5.01 7.40 -9.98
N GLU A 47 -5.28 8.66 -10.36
CA GLU A 47 -5.24 9.08 -11.77
C GLU A 47 -3.82 8.91 -12.35
N CYS A 48 -2.78 9.26 -11.59
CA CYS A 48 -1.39 9.00 -11.95
C CYS A 48 -1.14 7.50 -12.20
N GLN A 49 -1.60 6.61 -11.30
CA GLN A 49 -1.45 5.16 -11.50
C GLN A 49 -2.16 4.66 -12.76
N ALA A 50 -3.35 5.18 -13.07
CA ALA A 50 -4.07 4.85 -14.29
C ALA A 50 -3.30 5.29 -15.54
N ASP A 51 -2.70 6.49 -15.51
CA ASP A 51 -1.90 7.02 -16.62
C ASP A 51 -0.63 6.19 -16.86
N VAL A 52 0.12 5.87 -15.81
CA VAL A 52 1.37 5.08 -15.90
C VAL A 52 1.12 3.66 -16.40
N THR A 53 -0.04 3.08 -16.09
CA THR A 53 -0.38 1.70 -16.43
C THR A 53 -1.01 1.56 -17.82
N THR A 54 -1.22 2.67 -18.53
CA THR A 54 -1.73 2.66 -19.90
C THR A 54 -0.77 1.89 -20.83
N GLY A 55 -1.28 0.85 -21.47
CA GLY A 55 -0.48 -0.07 -22.30
C GLY A 55 0.19 -1.22 -21.53
N TYR A 56 0.00 -1.31 -20.21
CA TYR A 56 0.48 -2.35 -19.31
C TYR A 56 -0.66 -2.87 -18.40
N GLU A 57 -1.91 -2.78 -18.87
CA GLU A 57 -3.09 -3.06 -18.06
C GLU A 57 -3.17 -4.53 -17.64
N GLU A 58 -2.73 -5.47 -18.50
CA GLU A 58 -2.76 -6.91 -18.20
C GLU A 58 -1.77 -7.26 -17.09
N GLU A 59 -0.53 -6.75 -17.19
CA GLU A 59 0.51 -6.94 -16.19
C GLU A 59 0.14 -6.28 -14.86
N THR A 60 -0.42 -5.06 -14.93
CA THR A 60 -0.89 -4.33 -13.76
C THR A 60 -2.03 -5.08 -13.08
N LYS A 61 -3.01 -5.54 -13.84
CA LYS A 61 -4.12 -6.33 -13.30
C LYS A 61 -3.61 -7.59 -12.62
N ALA A 62 -2.68 -8.32 -13.23
CA ALA A 62 -2.11 -9.53 -12.62
C ALA A 62 -1.38 -9.25 -11.30
N TYR A 63 -0.69 -8.11 -11.20
CA TYR A 63 -0.10 -7.62 -9.96
C TYR A 63 -1.18 -7.32 -8.90
N LEU A 64 -2.16 -6.49 -9.25
CA LEU A 64 -3.22 -6.04 -8.34
C LEU A 64 -4.09 -7.20 -7.83
N ASP A 65 -4.50 -8.10 -8.73
CA ASP A 65 -5.28 -9.30 -8.40
C ASP A 65 -4.52 -10.21 -7.40
N CYS A 66 -3.18 -10.14 -7.37
CA CYS A 66 -2.35 -10.87 -6.40
C CYS A 66 -2.18 -10.12 -5.08
N ILE A 67 -1.95 -8.80 -5.12
CA ILE A 67 -1.59 -7.99 -3.95
C ILE A 67 -2.82 -7.61 -3.10
N ILE A 68 -3.91 -7.19 -3.73
CA ILE A 68 -5.14 -6.74 -3.05
C ILE A 68 -5.63 -7.74 -1.98
N PRO A 69 -5.81 -9.04 -2.27
CA PRO A 69 -6.29 -9.99 -1.26
C PRO A 69 -5.29 -10.24 -0.11
N LYS A 70 -4.01 -9.86 -0.26
CA LYS A 70 -2.97 -10.01 0.75
C LYS A 70 -2.89 -8.79 1.68
N LEU A 71 -3.47 -7.66 1.29
CA LEU A 71 -3.56 -6.47 2.14
C LEU A 71 -4.52 -6.68 3.32
N ASP A 72 -5.63 -7.39 3.14
CA ASP A 72 -6.62 -7.60 4.24
C ASP A 72 -6.03 -8.36 5.45
N PRO A 73 -5.31 -9.50 5.30
CA PRO A 73 -4.62 -10.13 6.42
C PRO A 73 -3.56 -9.24 7.07
N TYR A 74 -2.87 -8.41 6.27
CA TYR A 74 -1.86 -7.49 6.79
C TYR A 74 -2.49 -6.36 7.63
N ILE A 75 -3.56 -5.76 7.13
CA ILE A 75 -4.37 -4.76 7.84
C ILE A 75 -4.88 -5.35 9.16
N GLN A 76 -5.50 -6.53 9.13
CA GLN A 76 -5.98 -7.20 10.33
C GLN A 76 -4.85 -7.48 11.34
N CYS A 77 -3.66 -7.85 10.87
CA CYS A 77 -2.50 -8.03 11.74
C CYS A 77 -2.16 -6.73 12.47
N LEU A 78 -2.11 -5.59 11.76
CA LEU A 78 -1.80 -4.29 12.35
C LEU A 78 -2.86 -3.84 13.36
N GLU A 79 -4.15 -4.00 13.03
CA GLU A 79 -5.27 -3.65 13.92
C GLU A 79 -5.29 -4.47 15.22
N MET A 80 -4.65 -5.63 15.25
CA MET A 80 -4.53 -6.46 16.45
C MET A 80 -3.52 -5.93 17.49
N ASN A 81 -2.93 -4.75 17.28
CA ASN A 81 -1.98 -4.10 18.19
C ASN A 81 -2.50 -2.80 18.83
N PRO A 82 -3.57 -2.83 19.65
CA PRO A 82 -4.12 -1.65 20.30
C PRO A 82 -3.17 -1.00 21.32
N GLY A 83 -2.03 -1.63 21.61
CA GLY A 83 -1.04 -1.15 22.58
C GLY A 83 0.24 -0.59 21.97
N CYS A 84 0.35 -0.54 20.63
CA CYS A 84 1.56 -0.15 19.91
C CYS A 84 2.81 -0.85 20.47
N VAL A 85 2.74 -2.19 20.56
CA VAL A 85 3.85 -3.01 21.02
C VAL A 85 5.00 -2.92 20.02
N ASP A 86 6.17 -2.48 20.50
CA ASP A 86 7.40 -2.39 19.71
C ASP A 86 7.65 -3.68 18.92
N GLY A 87 7.95 -3.52 17.62
CA GLY A 87 8.26 -4.63 16.72
C GLY A 87 7.05 -5.28 16.04
N TRP A 88 5.82 -5.05 16.53
CA TRP A 88 4.61 -5.64 15.93
C TRP A 88 4.41 -5.24 14.47
N TRP A 89 4.63 -3.96 14.15
CA TRP A 89 4.59 -3.48 12.77
C TRP A 89 5.58 -4.25 11.88
N SER A 90 6.80 -4.51 12.36
CA SER A 90 7.81 -5.27 11.62
C SER A 90 7.36 -6.72 11.42
N ASP A 91 6.83 -7.37 12.45
CA ASP A 91 6.36 -8.76 12.36
C ASP A 91 5.22 -8.92 11.33
N CYS A 92 4.24 -8.00 11.35
CA CYS A 92 3.16 -7.98 10.36
C CYS A 92 3.68 -7.68 8.94
N THR A 93 4.63 -6.75 8.82
CA THR A 93 5.24 -6.37 7.54
C THR A 93 6.05 -7.51 6.94
N ASP A 94 6.85 -8.21 7.75
CA ASP A 94 7.65 -9.36 7.30
C ASP A 94 6.77 -10.49 6.78
N ALA A 95 5.65 -10.77 7.46
CA ALA A 95 4.65 -11.74 7.00
C ALA A 95 4.01 -11.32 5.67
N TYR A 96 3.67 -10.04 5.51
CA TYR A 96 3.14 -9.51 4.25
C TYR A 96 4.16 -9.58 3.10
N ILE A 97 5.44 -9.27 3.36
CA ILE A 97 6.52 -9.37 2.37
C ILE A 97 6.71 -10.82 1.93
N ASP A 98 6.73 -11.78 2.86
CA ASP A 98 6.85 -13.20 2.52
C ASP A 98 5.67 -13.66 1.66
N ASP A 99 4.44 -13.28 2.05
CA ASP A 99 3.22 -13.66 1.33
C ASP A 99 3.13 -13.02 -0.06
N THR A 100 3.62 -11.80 -0.24
CA THR A 100 3.63 -11.10 -1.54
C THR A 100 4.83 -11.43 -2.41
N SER A 101 5.84 -12.12 -1.88
CA SER A 101 7.07 -12.46 -2.61
C SER A 101 6.85 -13.27 -3.89
N SER A 102 5.73 -14.01 -3.97
CA SER A 102 5.33 -14.80 -5.14
C SER A 102 4.47 -14.04 -6.14
N CYS A 103 4.06 -12.80 -5.84
CA CYS A 103 3.24 -12.03 -6.76
C CYS A 103 4.01 -11.67 -8.04
N PRO A 104 3.32 -11.52 -9.18
CA PRO A 104 3.91 -10.93 -10.36
C PRO A 104 4.57 -9.60 -10.00
N LYS A 105 5.60 -9.21 -10.75
CA LYS A 105 6.20 -7.89 -10.62
C LYS A 105 5.75 -7.02 -11.78
N PHE A 106 5.70 -5.72 -11.55
CA PHE A 106 5.59 -4.77 -12.64
C PHE A 106 6.76 -4.94 -13.62
N PRO A 107 6.53 -4.66 -14.92
CA PRO A 107 7.61 -4.38 -15.85
C PRO A 107 8.52 -3.27 -15.31
N ASP A 108 9.83 -3.40 -15.54
CA ASP A 108 10.82 -2.44 -15.06
C ASP A 108 10.51 -1.01 -15.57
N GLU A 109 9.84 -0.89 -16.72
CA GLU A 109 9.44 0.39 -17.32
C GLU A 109 8.40 1.18 -16.51
N ILE A 110 7.53 0.51 -15.73
CA ILE A 110 6.46 1.17 -14.97
C ILE A 110 6.59 0.98 -13.46
N ALA A 111 7.49 0.10 -13.00
CA ALA A 111 7.61 -0.24 -11.58
C ALA A 111 7.95 0.95 -10.69
N VAL A 112 8.83 1.85 -11.16
CA VAL A 112 9.21 3.06 -10.41
C VAL A 112 8.08 4.08 -10.46
N ASP A 113 7.62 4.41 -11.67
CA ASP A 113 6.59 5.42 -11.90
C ASP A 113 5.28 5.08 -11.17
N PHE A 114 4.88 3.80 -11.13
CA PHE A 114 3.68 3.36 -10.41
C PHE A 114 3.79 3.59 -8.90
N VAL A 115 4.97 3.36 -8.33
CA VAL A 115 5.23 3.58 -6.89
C VAL A 115 5.37 5.06 -6.59
N GLU A 116 5.95 5.86 -7.50
CA GLU A 116 6.05 7.31 -7.38
C GLU A 116 4.70 8.03 -7.48
N CYS A 117 3.68 7.40 -8.07
CA CYS A 117 2.33 7.96 -8.12
C CYS A 117 1.65 8.05 -6.75
N THR A 118 2.04 7.19 -5.81
CA THR A 118 1.67 7.37 -4.39
C THR A 118 2.75 8.23 -3.77
N THR A 119 2.36 9.32 -3.08
CA THR A 119 3.26 10.18 -2.31
C THR A 119 4.29 9.29 -1.64
N PRO A 120 5.59 9.54 -1.87
CA PRO A 120 6.61 8.56 -1.53
C PRO A 120 6.41 8.17 -0.08
N LEU A 121 6.16 6.87 0.15
CA LEU A 121 6.38 6.23 1.45
C LEU A 121 7.79 6.65 1.84
N SER A 122 7.89 7.73 2.59
CA SER A 122 9.15 8.44 2.75
C SER A 122 10.10 7.46 3.41
N GLN A 123 11.04 6.91 2.61
CA GLN A 123 12.15 6.14 3.13
C GLN A 123 12.93 7.04 4.12
N PRO A 124 13.53 6.44 5.15
CA PRO A 124 13.52 6.86 6.56
C PRO A 124 14.10 8.23 6.90
#